data_AF-A0A1M6M8Y3-F1
#
_entry.id   AF-A0A1M6M8Y3-F1
#
_cell.length_a   1.000
_cell.length_b   1.000
_cell.length_c   1.000
_cell.angle_alpha   90.00
_cell.angle_beta   90.00
_cell.angle_gamma   90.00
#
_symmetry.space_group_name_H-M   'P 1'
#
loop_
_entity.id
_entity.type
_entity.pdbx_description
1 polymer ?
#
loop_
_entity_poly.entity_id
_entity_poly.type
_entity_poly.pdbx_seq_one_letter_code
_entity_poly.pdbx_strand_id
1 'polypeptide(L)' 'MPAHLKSSVIGPEITIPITGGRLNLGTWQGIYFCEFRNGTRRRRLVLTIFS' A
#
# COMPACT_ATOMS: atom_id res chain seq x y z
N MET A 1 -10.47 5.06 17.19
CA MET A 1 -11.60 5.09 16.23
C MET A 1 -11.26 5.75 14.90
N PRO A 2 -10.58 6.93 14.80
CA PRO A 2 -10.29 7.56 13.50
C PRO A 2 -9.47 6.71 12.53
N ALA A 3 -8.54 5.90 13.06
CA ALA A 3 -7.64 5.07 12.25
C ALA A 3 -8.36 4.01 11.40
N HIS A 4 -9.46 3.43 11.92
CA HIS A 4 -10.21 2.38 11.21
C HIS A 4 -10.95 2.96 10.00
N LEU A 5 -11.60 4.12 10.18
CA LEU A 5 -12.28 4.80 9.08
C LEU A 5 -11.28 5.20 7.99
N LYS A 6 -10.13 5.80 8.36
CA LYS A 6 -9.08 6.17 7.39
C LYS A 6 -8.55 4.95 6.62
N SER A 7 -8.32 3.83 7.29
CA SER A 7 -7.86 2.60 6.62
C SER A 7 -8.90 2.01 5.67
N SER A 8 -10.18 2.09 6.02
CA SER A 8 -11.26 1.61 5.14
C SER A 8 -11.44 2.50 3.91
N VAL A 9 -11.27 3.81 4.05
CA VAL A 9 -11.41 4.76 2.93
C VAL A 9 -10.20 4.69 1.98
N ILE A 10 -8.98 4.64 2.50
CA ILE A 10 -7.77 4.57 1.67
C ILE A 10 -7.56 3.18 1.08
N GLY A 11 -8.02 2.15 1.78
CA GLY A 11 -7.89 0.76 1.35
C GLY A 11 -6.67 0.06 1.99
N PRO A 12 -6.76 -1.26 2.22
CA PRO A 12 -5.67 -2.04 2.79
C PRO A 12 -4.68 -2.56 1.75
N GLU A 13 -4.99 -2.45 0.46
CA GLU A 13 -4.21 -3.02 -0.64
C GLU A 13 -4.27 -2.15 -1.90
N ILE A 14 -3.32 -2.39 -2.80
CA ILE A 14 -3.28 -1.80 -4.14
C ILE A 14 -2.78 -2.85 -5.13
N THR A 15 -3.24 -2.75 -6.38
CA THR A 15 -2.76 -3.58 -7.48
C THR A 15 -1.92 -2.73 -8.41
N ILE A 16 -0.72 -3.21 -8.74
CA ILE A 16 0.25 -2.48 -9.57
C ILE A 16 0.62 -3.36 -10.76
N PRO A 17 0.43 -2.90 -12.01
CA PRO A 17 0.89 -3.65 -13.18
C PRO A 17 2.41 -3.79 -13.21
N ILE A 18 2.89 -4.92 -13.70
CA ILE A 18 4.32 -5.17 -13.89
C ILE A 18 4.57 -5.33 -15.39
N THR A 19 5.42 -4.47 -15.95
CA THR A 19 5.80 -4.50 -17.37
C THR A 19 7.30 -4.66 -17.48
N GLY A 20 7.77 -5.69 -18.20
CA GLY A 20 9.21 -5.94 -18.37
C GLY A 20 9.96 -6.14 -17.05
N GLY A 21 9.33 -6.76 -16.05
CA GLY A 21 9.92 -7.01 -14.74
C GLY A 21 10.03 -5.78 -13.83
N ARG A 22 9.40 -4.65 -14.19
CA ARG A 22 9.39 -3.42 -13.39
C ARG A 22 7.97 -3.02 -13.02
N LEU A 23 7.80 -2.48 -11.81
CA LEU A 23 6.54 -1.86 -11.41
C LEU A 23 6.21 -0.71 -12.37
N ASN A 24 5.03 -0.75 -12.99
CA ASN A 24 4.61 0.23 -13.98
C ASN A 24 3.98 1.45 -13.29
N LEU A 25 4.82 2.24 -12.63
CA LEU A 25 4.46 3.49 -11.97
C LEU A 25 4.83 4.68 -12.84
N GLY A 26 3.99 5.72 -12.83
CA GLY A 26 4.33 7.01 -13.44
C GLY A 26 5.45 7.73 -12.67
N THR A 27 6.09 8.72 -13.31
CA THR A 27 7.25 9.46 -12.78
C THR A 27 7.06 10.01 -11.36
N TRP A 28 5.82 10.34 -10.99
CA TRP A 28 5.47 10.93 -9.68
C TRP A 28 4.61 10.01 -8.81
N GLN A 29 4.43 8.75 -9.21
CA GLN A 29 3.68 7.77 -8.41
C GLN A 29 4.62 7.07 -7.43
N GLY A 30 4.22 7.05 -6.16
CA GLY A 30 4.92 6.34 -5.09
C GLY A 30 3.96 5.44 -4.33
N ILE A 31 4.51 4.37 -3.75
CA ILE A 31 3.76 3.45 -2.89
C ILE A 31 4.02 3.88 -1.45
N TYR A 32 2.95 4.18 -0.71
CA TYR A 32 3.03 4.63 0.67
C TYR A 32 2.34 3.66 1.61
N PHE A 33 3.00 3.38 2.74
CA PHE A 33 2.37 2.72 3.86
C PHE A 33 1.79 3.78 4.81
N CYS A 34 0.46 3.85 4.89
CA CYS A 34 -0.21 4.84 5.73
C CYS A 34 -0.48 4.31 7.14
N GLU A 35 0.39 4.64 8.11
CA GLU A 35 0.16 4.33 9.53
C GLU A 35 -0.77 5.37 10.16
N PHE A 36 -2.00 4.98 10.50
CA PHE A 36 -2.99 5.88 11.09
C PHE A 36 -3.09 5.78 12.61
N ARG A 37 -2.42 4.82 13.26
CA ARG A 37 -2.41 4.71 14.71
C ARG A 37 -1.22 5.47 15.28
N ASN A 38 -1.43 6.09 16.44
CA ASN A 38 -0.35 6.69 17.20
C ASN A 38 0.48 5.58 17.85
N GLY A 39 1.78 5.55 17.56
CA GLY A 39 2.74 4.60 18.13
C GLY A 39 3.37 3.66 17.09
N THR A 40 4.63 3.31 17.34
CA THR A 40 5.42 2.44 16.48
C THR A 40 5.11 0.98 16.78
N ARG A 41 4.34 0.35 15.88
CA ARG A 41 4.14 -1.10 15.90
C ARG A 41 4.66 -1.69 14.61
N ARG A 42 5.34 -2.84 14.68
CA ARG A 42 5.77 -3.56 13.48
C ARG A 42 4.55 -3.93 12.63
N ARG A 43 4.70 -3.74 11.32
CA ARG A 43 3.69 -4.05 10.31
C ARG A 43 4.25 -5.08 9.35
N ARG A 44 3.37 -5.88 8.76
CA ARG A 44 3.71 -6.88 7.75
C ARG A 44 3.01 -6.48 6.46
N LEU A 45 3.79 -6.39 5.39
CA LEU A 45 3.29 -6.25 4.03
C LEU A 45 3.41 -7.61 3.35
N VAL A 46 2.38 -7.99 2.61
CA VAL A 46 2.36 -9.22 1.81
C VAL A 46 2.31 -8.80 0.36
N LEU A 47 3.17 -9.38 -0.47
CA LEU A 47 3.20 -9.14 -1.90
C LEU A 47 2.87 -10.45 -2.60
N THR A 48 1.89 -10.39 -3.48
CA THR A 48 1.50 -11.52 -4.33
C THR A 48 1.73 -11.12 -5.77
N ILE A 49 2.55 -11.89 -6.48
CA ILE A 49 2.77 -11.73 -7.91
C ILE A 49 1.98 -12.84 -8.60
N PHE A 50 1.03 -12.45 -9.45
CA PHE A 50 0.22 -13.36 -10.24
C PHE A 50 0.22 -12.89 -11.69
N SER A 51 0.04 -13.84 -12.60
CA SER A 51 0.01 -13.63 -14.05
C SER A 51 -1.39 -13.82 -14.60
#